data_AF-A0A1I3BJ49-F1
#
_entry.id   AF-A0A1I3BJ49-F1
#
_cell.length_a   1.000
_cell.length_b   1.000
_cell.length_c   1.000
_cell.angle_alpha   90.00
_cell.angle_beta   90.00
_cell.angle_gamma   90.00
#
_symmetry.space_group_name_H-M   'P 1'
#
loop_
_entity.id
_entity.type
_entity.pdbx_description
1 polymer ?
#
loop_
_entity_poly.entity_id
_entity_poly.type
_entity_poly.pdbx_seq_one_letter_code
_entity_poly.pdbx_strand_id
1 'polypeptide(L)'
;MGKARVLAGLAKDAKGKIAKGAKEVLPRVKNVRRVRNLDIPKRPAPPKPSATNPRLKNIIDNIWKHAGKSGTAGDGTTFDALRNEILTGRPSNGIFHMQKSIESMRGLQKIIDSPTTSAADRAIAEDLLRRFGDAFGKGWG
;
A
#
# COMPACT_ATOMS: atom_id res chain seq x y z
N MET A 1 -0.02 -59.47 21.70
CA MET A 1 0.49 -58.11 22.01
C MET A 1 1.30 -57.62 20.82
N GLY A 2 0.97 -56.50 20.15
CA GLY A 2 1.84 -56.05 19.05
C GLY A 2 1.42 -54.90 18.12
N LYS A 3 0.20 -54.33 18.23
CA LYS A 3 -0.23 -53.27 17.27
C LYS A 3 -0.13 -51.82 17.79
N ALA A 4 0.15 -51.60 19.07
CA ALA A 4 0.18 -50.25 19.65
C ALA A 4 1.53 -49.50 19.53
N ARG A 5 2.62 -50.19 19.14
CA ARG A 5 3.98 -49.59 19.14
C ARG A 5 4.37 -48.88 17.83
N VAL A 6 3.69 -49.14 16.71
CA VAL A 6 4.08 -48.60 15.39
C VAL A 6 3.55 -47.17 15.16
N LEU A 7 2.35 -46.85 15.67
CA LEU A 7 1.74 -45.52 15.52
C LEU A 7 2.43 -44.43 16.35
N ALA A 8 3.02 -44.78 17.51
CA ALA A 8 3.72 -43.82 18.36
C ALA A 8 5.08 -43.37 17.77
N GLY A 9 5.72 -44.21 16.94
CA GLY A 9 6.96 -43.86 16.24
C GLY A 9 6.72 -42.88 15.10
N LEU A 10 5.71 -43.14 14.26
CA LEU A 10 5.39 -42.33 13.09
C LEU A 10 4.99 -40.88 13.44
N ALA A 11 4.28 -40.69 14.56
CA ALA A 11 3.90 -39.35 15.04
C ALA A 11 5.08 -38.55 15.61
N LYS A 12 6.09 -39.21 16.19
CA LYS A 12 7.31 -38.56 16.70
C LYS A 12 8.21 -38.11 15.54
N ASP A 13 8.32 -38.93 14.49
CA ASP A 13 9.10 -38.60 13.30
C ASP A 13 8.47 -37.48 12.47
N ALA A 14 7.13 -37.44 12.38
CA ALA A 14 6.41 -36.33 11.75
C ALA A 14 6.62 -35.01 12.53
N LYS A 15 6.50 -35.03 13.87
CA LYS A 15 6.77 -33.85 14.71
C LYS A 15 8.23 -33.35 14.61
N GLY A 16 9.19 -34.26 14.50
CA GLY A 16 10.60 -33.91 14.30
C GLY A 16 10.87 -33.27 12.93
N LYS A 17 10.26 -33.79 11.87
CA LYS A 17 10.40 -33.28 10.50
C LYS A 17 9.72 -31.93 10.29
N ILE A 18 8.53 -31.71 10.84
CA ILE A 18 7.88 -30.38 10.80
C ILE A 18 8.65 -29.35 11.63
N ALA A 19 9.24 -29.74 12.76
CA ALA A 19 10.04 -28.83 13.58
C ALA A 19 11.39 -28.48 12.91
N LYS A 20 12.01 -29.43 12.19
CA LYS A 20 13.23 -29.20 11.41
C LYS A 20 12.95 -28.33 10.17
N GLY A 21 11.87 -28.61 9.43
CA GLY A 21 11.40 -27.78 8.32
C GLY A 21 11.00 -26.37 8.77
N ALA A 22 10.33 -26.23 9.92
CA ALA A 22 10.04 -24.92 10.50
C ALA A 22 11.34 -24.17 10.87
N LYS A 23 12.32 -24.82 11.52
CA LYS A 23 13.61 -24.17 11.86
C LYS A 23 14.42 -23.73 10.63
N GLU A 24 14.31 -24.43 9.51
CA GLU A 24 14.99 -24.11 8.24
C GLU A 24 14.28 -23.01 7.43
N VAL A 25 12.96 -22.86 7.59
CA VAL A 25 12.18 -21.74 7.05
C VAL A 25 12.21 -20.50 7.97
N LEU A 26 12.52 -20.68 9.26
CA LEU A 26 12.62 -19.64 10.29
C LEU A 26 13.94 -18.82 10.39
N PRO A 27 14.94 -18.83 9.48
CA PRO A 27 15.97 -17.81 9.52
C PRO A 27 15.52 -16.44 8.94
N ARG A 28 14.29 -16.30 8.42
CA ARG A 28 13.80 -15.03 7.84
C ARG A 28 13.48 -13.90 8.84
N VAL A 29 13.48 -14.16 10.15
CA VAL A 29 13.08 -13.16 11.17
C VAL A 29 14.24 -12.23 11.61
N LYS A 30 15.45 -12.39 11.06
CA LYS A 30 16.57 -11.46 11.33
C LYS A 30 16.48 -10.12 10.58
N ASN A 31 15.49 -9.94 9.70
CA ASN A 31 15.43 -8.81 8.78
C ASN A 31 14.47 -7.67 9.17
N VAL A 32 13.81 -7.66 10.34
CA VAL A 32 12.90 -6.56 10.72
C VAL A 32 13.58 -5.18 10.62
N ARG A 33 14.86 -5.07 10.99
CA ARG A 33 15.66 -3.84 10.82
C ARG A 33 15.92 -3.50 9.34
N ARG A 34 16.28 -4.48 8.50
CA ARG A 34 16.50 -4.27 7.06
C ARG A 34 15.23 -3.78 6.37
N VAL A 35 14.06 -4.28 6.78
CA VAL A 35 12.81 -3.91 6.10
C VAL A 35 12.26 -2.55 6.54
N ARG A 36 12.52 -2.11 7.78
CA ARG A 36 12.29 -0.70 8.18
C ARG A 36 13.13 0.28 7.36
N ASN A 37 14.31 -0.14 6.91
CA ASN A 37 15.15 0.69 6.05
C ASN A 37 14.67 0.75 4.59
N LEU A 38 13.66 -0.06 4.20
CA LEU A 38 13.03 0.00 2.87
C LEU A 38 11.79 0.88 2.85
N ASP A 39 11.30 1.33 4.00
CA ASP A 39 10.16 2.24 4.07
C ASP A 39 10.55 3.63 3.56
N ILE A 40 9.62 4.29 2.86
CA ILE A 40 9.84 5.66 2.37
C ILE A 40 10.02 6.60 3.58
N PRO A 41 11.12 7.35 3.64
CA PRO A 41 11.43 8.19 4.79
C PRO A 41 10.40 9.30 4.95
N LYS A 42 10.12 9.64 6.21
CA LYS A 42 9.18 10.69 6.57
C LYS A 42 9.57 12.03 5.97
N ARG A 43 8.58 12.74 5.43
CA ARG A 43 8.73 14.11 4.94
C ARG A 43 7.44 14.92 5.14
N PRO A 44 7.49 16.25 5.08
CA PRO A 44 6.31 17.09 5.20
C PRO A 44 5.28 16.80 4.11
N ALA A 45 4.00 16.91 4.48
CA ALA A 45 2.91 16.82 3.52
C ALA A 45 2.89 18.02 2.56
N PRO A 46 2.64 17.81 1.26
CA PRO A 46 2.42 18.93 0.35
C PRO A 46 1.10 19.64 0.68
N PRO A 47 0.96 20.93 0.33
CA PRO A 47 -0.29 21.66 0.44
C PRO A 47 -1.45 20.90 -0.22
N LYS A 48 -2.59 20.88 0.45
CA LYS A 48 -3.80 20.23 -0.06
C LYS A 48 -4.49 21.17 -1.07
N PRO A 49 -4.75 20.72 -2.31
CA PRO A 49 -5.47 21.54 -3.28
C PRO A 49 -6.93 21.77 -2.86
N SER A 50 -7.51 22.88 -3.30
CA SER A 50 -8.93 23.21 -3.08
C SER A 50 -9.67 23.08 -4.41
N ALA A 51 -10.81 22.40 -4.40
CA ALA A 51 -11.62 22.14 -5.60
C ALA A 51 -13.05 22.61 -5.39
N THR A 52 -13.69 23.08 -6.45
CA THR A 52 -15.11 23.50 -6.43
C THR A 52 -16.04 22.32 -6.66
N ASN A 53 -15.64 21.35 -7.48
CA ASN A 53 -16.39 20.13 -7.74
C ASN A 53 -16.45 19.25 -6.48
N PRO A 54 -17.64 18.96 -5.94
CA PRO A 54 -17.79 18.16 -4.71
C PRO A 54 -17.18 16.76 -4.81
N ARG A 55 -17.24 16.13 -6.00
CA ARG A 55 -16.64 14.81 -6.21
C ARG A 55 -15.11 14.88 -6.19
N LEU A 56 -14.53 15.90 -6.84
CA LEU A 56 -13.09 16.13 -6.82
C LEU A 56 -12.61 16.41 -5.38
N LYS A 57 -13.32 17.26 -4.65
CA LYS A 57 -13.03 17.54 -3.23
C LYS A 57 -13.01 16.26 -2.40
N ASN A 58 -13.98 15.36 -2.57
CA ASN A 58 -14.02 14.09 -1.86
C ASN A 58 -12.83 13.17 -2.19
N ILE A 59 -12.35 13.18 -3.44
CA ILE A 59 -11.15 12.44 -3.83
C ILE A 59 -9.92 13.05 -3.15
N ILE A 60 -9.76 14.38 -3.18
CA ILE A 60 -8.66 15.10 -2.51
C ILE A 60 -8.67 14.83 -1.00
N ASP A 61 -9.82 14.91 -0.36
CA ASP A 61 -9.99 14.64 1.08
C ASP A 61 -9.52 13.23 1.44
N ASN A 62 -9.83 12.25 0.58
CA ASN A 62 -9.39 10.87 0.76
C ASN A 62 -7.87 10.69 0.59
N ILE A 63 -7.25 11.37 -0.38
CA ILE A 63 -5.81 11.30 -0.64
C ILE A 63 -5.02 11.87 0.55
N TRP A 64 -5.50 12.98 1.14
CA TRP A 64 -4.85 13.67 2.25
C TRP A 64 -5.28 13.19 3.65
N LYS A 65 -6.16 12.19 3.77
CA LYS A 65 -6.74 11.74 5.07
C LYS A 65 -5.71 11.45 6.16
N HIS A 66 -4.50 11.03 5.78
CA HIS A 66 -3.41 10.70 6.70
C HIS A 66 -2.12 11.52 6.47
N ALA A 67 -2.21 12.59 5.69
CA ALA A 67 -1.10 13.49 5.41
C ALA A 67 -0.52 14.05 6.73
N GLY A 68 0.81 14.00 6.87
CA GLY A 68 1.53 14.51 8.05
C GLY A 68 1.35 13.71 9.35
N LYS A 69 0.54 12.64 9.37
CA LYS A 69 0.35 11.81 10.57
C LYS A 69 1.58 10.94 10.86
N SER A 70 1.85 10.68 12.13
CA SER A 70 2.84 9.68 12.54
C SER A 70 2.44 8.27 12.05
N GLY A 71 3.41 7.38 11.83
CA GLY A 71 3.15 5.99 11.40
C GLY A 71 2.82 5.78 9.92
N THR A 72 2.59 6.83 9.12
CA THR A 72 2.46 6.67 7.65
C THR A 72 3.81 6.59 6.92
N ALA A 73 3.85 6.09 5.68
CA ALA A 73 5.05 6.21 4.85
C ALA A 73 5.17 7.62 4.25
N GLY A 74 6.40 8.11 4.06
CA GLY A 74 6.65 9.35 3.34
C GLY A 74 5.93 10.58 3.92
N ASP A 75 5.18 11.25 3.06
CA ASP A 75 4.37 12.43 3.36
C ASP A 75 2.97 12.12 3.95
N GLY A 76 2.62 10.84 4.02
CA GLY A 76 1.35 10.33 4.54
C GLY A 76 0.16 10.45 3.60
N THR A 77 0.35 10.95 2.39
CA THR A 77 -0.67 10.89 1.34
C THR A 77 -0.82 9.47 0.80
N THR A 78 -1.94 9.20 0.12
CA THR A 78 -2.15 7.92 -0.56
C THR A 78 -1.06 7.64 -1.61
N PHE A 79 -0.44 8.67 -2.20
CA PHE A 79 0.63 8.50 -3.18
C PHE A 79 1.85 7.81 -2.57
N ASP A 80 2.31 8.25 -1.40
CA ASP A 80 3.46 7.63 -0.73
C ASP A 80 3.11 6.30 -0.06
N ALA A 81 1.88 6.15 0.44
CA ALA A 81 1.40 4.85 0.90
C ALA A 81 1.47 3.81 -0.23
N LEU A 82 1.01 4.18 -1.43
CA LEU A 82 1.08 3.33 -2.62
C LEU A 82 2.53 3.04 -3.05
N ARG A 83 3.39 4.07 -3.12
CA ARG A 83 4.82 3.86 -3.44
C ARG A 83 5.48 2.91 -2.44
N ASN A 84 5.17 3.05 -1.15
CA ASN A 84 5.70 2.18 -0.11
C ASN A 84 5.23 0.74 -0.29
N GLU A 85 3.96 0.54 -0.63
CA GLU A 85 3.40 -0.78 -0.92
C GLU A 85 4.07 -1.44 -2.12
N ILE A 86 4.31 -0.69 -3.19
CA ILE A 86 5.00 -1.20 -4.38
C ILE A 86 6.47 -1.55 -4.05
N LEU A 87 7.15 -0.68 -3.29
CA LEU A 87 8.56 -0.87 -2.93
C LEU A 87 8.78 -2.04 -1.97
N THR A 88 7.88 -2.21 -1.00
CA THR A 88 8.07 -3.14 0.12
C THR A 88 7.23 -4.41 0.03
N GLY A 89 6.19 -4.41 -0.80
CA GLY A 89 5.16 -5.45 -0.86
C GLY A 89 4.28 -5.54 0.40
N ARG A 90 4.31 -4.52 1.27
CA ARG A 90 3.62 -4.53 2.57
C ARG A 90 2.57 -3.44 2.67
N PRO A 91 1.48 -3.69 3.39
CA PRO A 91 0.46 -2.68 3.60
C PRO A 91 0.97 -1.54 4.48
N SER A 92 0.53 -0.31 4.18
CA SER A 92 0.76 0.84 5.05
C SER A 92 -0.25 0.83 6.20
N ASN A 93 0.22 0.73 7.45
CA ASN A 93 -0.64 0.59 8.64
C ASN A 93 -1.63 -0.60 8.56
N GLY A 94 -1.21 -1.72 7.95
CA GLY A 94 -2.04 -2.92 7.86
C GLY A 94 -3.15 -2.85 6.78
N ILE A 95 -3.22 -1.77 6.01
CA ILE A 95 -4.16 -1.59 4.90
C ILE A 95 -3.39 -1.39 3.58
N PHE A 96 -3.84 -2.06 2.51
CA PHE A 96 -3.36 -1.80 1.15
C PHE A 96 -4.15 -0.65 0.51
N HIS A 97 -3.43 0.25 -0.17
CA HIS A 97 -3.93 1.45 -0.82
C HIS A 97 -4.04 1.30 -2.34
N MET A 98 -3.56 0.21 -2.92
CA MET A 98 -3.63 -0.07 -4.37
C MET A 98 -5.07 0.03 -4.93
N GLN A 99 -6.02 -0.70 -4.36
CA GLN A 99 -7.41 -0.69 -4.84
C GLN A 99 -8.00 0.73 -4.76
N LYS A 100 -7.83 1.41 -3.62
CA LYS A 100 -8.31 2.78 -3.41
C LYS A 100 -7.65 3.78 -4.37
N SER A 101 -6.41 3.54 -4.76
CA SER A 101 -5.69 4.37 -5.74
C SER A 101 -6.30 4.22 -7.14
N ILE A 102 -6.59 2.98 -7.57
CA ILE A 102 -7.26 2.70 -8.85
C ILE A 102 -8.66 3.34 -8.88
N GLU A 103 -9.42 3.22 -7.80
CA GLU A 103 -10.74 3.86 -7.67
C GLU A 103 -10.64 5.39 -7.76
N SER A 104 -9.64 5.99 -7.11
CA SER A 104 -9.38 7.43 -7.19
C SER A 104 -9.02 7.85 -8.62
N MET A 105 -8.13 7.13 -9.30
CA MET A 105 -7.75 7.42 -10.70
C MET A 105 -8.97 7.35 -11.64
N ARG A 106 -9.84 6.34 -11.50
CA ARG A 106 -11.09 6.25 -12.27
C ARG A 106 -12.01 7.43 -12.00
N GLY A 107 -12.10 7.87 -10.74
CA GLY A 107 -12.87 9.05 -10.35
C GLY A 107 -12.30 10.35 -10.97
N LEU A 108 -10.98 10.49 -10.98
CA LEU A 108 -10.27 11.62 -11.60
C LEU A 108 -10.49 11.66 -13.11
N GLN A 109 -10.35 10.52 -13.81
CA GLN A 109 -10.59 10.45 -15.25
C GLN A 109 -12.00 10.90 -15.61
N LYS A 110 -13.02 10.43 -14.86
CA LYS A 110 -14.41 10.89 -15.04
C LYS A 110 -14.60 12.39 -14.85
N ILE A 111 -13.81 13.02 -13.97
CA ILE A 111 -13.84 14.48 -13.77
C ILE A 111 -13.23 15.19 -14.98
N ILE A 112 -12.11 14.68 -15.50
CA ILE A 112 -11.41 15.24 -16.66
C ILE A 112 -12.30 15.20 -17.89
N ASP A 113 -12.91 14.03 -18.15
CA ASP A 113 -13.75 13.76 -19.32
C ASP A 113 -15.09 14.51 -19.29
N SER A 114 -15.54 14.96 -18.11
CA SER A 114 -16.81 15.67 -17.99
C SER A 114 -16.75 17.06 -18.63
N PRO A 115 -17.67 17.40 -19.57
CA PRO A 115 -17.64 18.70 -20.26
C PRO A 115 -17.99 19.86 -19.33
N THR A 116 -18.66 19.59 -18.20
CA THR A 116 -19.09 20.61 -17.22
C THR A 116 -18.03 20.90 -16.16
N THR A 117 -16.89 20.19 -16.15
CA THR A 117 -15.80 20.45 -15.22
C THR A 117 -15.11 21.77 -15.56
N SER A 118 -14.94 22.64 -14.56
CA SER A 118 -14.22 23.90 -14.72
C SER A 118 -12.76 23.65 -15.08
N ALA A 119 -12.12 24.60 -15.77
CA ALA A 119 -10.70 24.48 -16.12
C ALA A 119 -9.79 24.30 -14.89
N ALA A 120 -10.11 24.99 -13.79
CA ALA A 120 -9.37 24.88 -12.53
C ALA A 120 -9.48 23.48 -11.91
N ASP A 121 -10.68 22.92 -11.81
CA ASP A 121 -10.88 21.56 -11.27
C ASP A 121 -10.27 20.50 -12.19
N ARG A 122 -10.34 20.69 -13.51
CA ARG A 122 -9.71 19.78 -14.49
C ARG A 122 -8.19 19.75 -14.30
N ALA A 123 -7.54 20.90 -14.17
CA ALA A 123 -6.10 20.99 -13.94
C ALA A 123 -5.67 20.29 -12.64
N ILE A 124 -6.47 20.43 -11.56
CA ILE A 124 -6.22 19.70 -10.31
C ILE A 124 -6.36 18.19 -10.54
N ALA A 125 -7.40 17.75 -11.24
CA ALA A 125 -7.64 16.33 -11.48
C ALA A 125 -6.52 15.69 -12.31
N GLU A 126 -6.03 16.38 -13.35
CA GLU A 126 -4.91 15.96 -14.19
C GLU A 126 -3.60 15.83 -13.38
N ASP A 127 -3.28 16.81 -12.53
CA ASP A 127 -2.09 16.72 -11.67
C ASP A 127 -2.18 15.52 -10.71
N LEU A 128 -3.34 15.30 -10.08
CA LEU A 128 -3.52 14.17 -9.17
C LEU A 128 -3.41 12.83 -9.91
N LEU A 129 -3.95 12.73 -11.12
CA LEU A 129 -3.86 11.53 -11.94
C LEU A 129 -2.40 11.25 -12.33
N ARG A 130 -1.66 12.27 -12.76
CA ARG A 130 -0.22 12.19 -13.03
C ARG A 130 0.57 11.72 -11.81
N ARG A 131 0.28 12.26 -10.62
CA ARG A 131 0.94 11.86 -9.36
C ARG A 131 0.65 10.41 -8.96
N PHE A 132 -0.53 9.88 -9.28
CA PHE A 132 -0.81 8.46 -9.15
C PHE A 132 -0.01 7.62 -10.16
N GLY A 133 0.07 8.07 -11.42
CA GLY A 133 0.92 7.42 -12.44
C GLY A 133 2.39 7.35 -11.99
N ASP A 134 2.93 8.45 -11.46
CA ASP A 134 4.27 8.49 -10.87
C ASP A 134 4.42 7.54 -9.67
N ALA A 135 3.36 7.33 -8.89
CA ALA A 135 3.36 6.43 -7.74
C ALA A 135 3.33 4.95 -8.15
N PHE A 136 2.62 4.60 -9.23
CA PHE A 136 2.62 3.25 -9.79
C PHE A 136 3.92 2.89 -10.53
N GLY A 137 4.75 3.89 -10.85
CA GLY A 137 5.90 3.76 -11.73
C GLY A 137 5.51 4.15 -13.16
N LYS A 138 6.38 4.92 -13.83
CA LYS A 138 6.16 5.47 -15.19
C LYS A 138 5.84 4.35 -16.20
N GLY A 139 4.55 4.04 -16.36
CA GLY A 139 4.04 3.03 -17.28
C GLY A 139 2.52 3.08 -17.49
N TRP A 140 1.86 4.13 -17.00
CA TRP A 140 0.44 4.41 -17.22
C TRP A 140 0.29 5.55 -18.24
N GLY A 141 0.93 5.39 -19.40
CA GLY A 141 0.85 6.29 -20.56
C GLY A 141 0.55 5.47 -21.79
#